data_AF-A0A933ZQL8-F1
#
_entry.id   AF-A0A933ZQL8-F1
#
_cell.length_a   1.000
_cell.length_b   1.000
_cell.length_c   1.000
_cell.angle_alpha   90.00
_cell.angle_beta   90.00
_cell.angle_gamma   90.00
#
_symmetry.space_group_name_H-M   'P 1'
#
loop_
_entity.id
_entity.type
_entity.pdbx_description
1 polymer ?
#
loop_
_entity_poly.entity_id
_entity_poly.type
_entity_poly.pdbx_seq_one_letter_code
_entity_poly.pdbx_strand_id
1 'polypeptide(L)'
;MVHVLFASGMRAEEVCSLKRSSCEDGHASRLRITGKGVKERLVLLNEEAQKAVQAYLEARDAERPGKPGSEEPLFVRHDGAKAVKGIGRKTV
;
A
#
# COMPACT_ATOMS: atom_id res chain seq x y z
N MET A 1 6.89 1.47 5.40
CA MET A 1 6.48 0.06 5.19
C MET A 1 6.50 -0.78 6.48
N VAL A 2 7.56 -0.73 7.30
CA VAL A 2 7.69 -1.58 8.51
C VAL A 2 6.52 -1.43 9.50
N HIS A 3 6.08 -0.20 9.82
CA HIS A 3 4.93 0.01 10.70
C HIS A 3 3.65 -0.65 10.19
N VAL A 4 3.41 -0.67 8.88
CA VAL A 4 2.26 -1.35 8.27
C VAL A 4 2.38 -2.85 8.47
N LEU A 5 3.55 -3.45 8.20
CA LEU A 5 3.77 -4.88 8.43
C LEU A 5 3.53 -5.26 9.91
N PHE A 6 4.05 -4.46 10.83
CA PHE A 6 3.93 -4.67 12.26
C PHE A 6 2.48 -4.57 12.74
N ALA A 7 1.76 -3.51 12.36
CA ALA A 7 0.39 -3.28 12.80
C ALA A 7 -0.62 -4.26 12.18
N SER A 8 -0.36 -4.71 10.94
CA SER A 8 -1.33 -5.47 10.15
C SER A 8 -1.13 -7.00 10.16
N GLY A 9 0.08 -7.48 10.47
CA GLY A 9 0.44 -8.89 10.30
C GLY A 9 0.32 -9.40 8.86
N MET A 10 0.27 -8.50 7.87
CA MET A 10 0.18 -8.86 6.46
C MET A 10 1.46 -9.54 5.96
N ARG A 11 1.32 -10.36 4.92
CA ARG A 11 2.49 -10.90 4.21
C ARG A 11 3.14 -9.79 3.40
N ALA A 12 4.47 -9.85 3.26
CA ALA A 12 5.22 -8.88 2.47
C ALA A 12 4.67 -8.69 1.05
N GLU A 13 4.31 -9.79 0.37
CA GLU A 13 3.71 -9.74 -0.98
C GLU A 13 2.37 -8.97 -1.03
N GLU A 14 1.54 -9.10 0.01
CA GLU A 14 0.27 -8.39 0.09
C GLU A 14 0.50 -6.88 0.29
N VAL A 15 1.47 -6.51 1.14
CA VAL A 15 1.85 -5.10 1.36
C VAL A 15 2.46 -4.48 0.09
N CYS A 16 3.29 -5.23 -0.63
CA CYS A 16 3.87 -4.80 -1.91
C CYS A 16 2.83 -4.61 -3.01
N SER A 17 1.66 -5.24 -2.88
CA SER A 17 0.57 -5.16 -3.86
C SER A 17 -0.50 -4.12 -3.49
N LEU A 18 -0.35 -3.41 -2.37
CA LEU A 18 -1.29 -2.36 -1.94
C LEU A 18 -1.32 -1.21 -2.94
N LYS A 19 -2.51 -0.65 -3.15
CA LYS A 19 -2.74 0.54 -3.96
C LYS A 19 -3.08 1.72 -3.06
N ARG A 20 -2.93 2.96 -3.56
CA ARG A 20 -3.39 4.17 -2.85
C ARG A 20 -4.89 4.13 -2.54
N SER A 21 -5.71 3.56 -3.43
CA SER A 21 -7.14 3.35 -3.20
C SER A 21 -7.43 2.42 -2.00
N SER A 22 -6.52 1.50 -1.68
CA SER A 22 -6.69 0.57 -0.55
C SER A 22 -6.50 1.23 0.82
N CYS A 23 -5.88 2.41 0.88
CA CYS A 23 -5.60 3.15 2.11
C CYS A 23 -6.17 4.57 2.13
N GLU A 24 -7.11 4.89 1.24
CA GLU A 24 -7.70 6.23 1.08
C GLU A 24 -6.62 7.33 1.07
N ASP A 25 -5.57 7.12 0.28
CA ASP A 25 -4.44 8.04 0.16
C ASP A 25 -3.74 8.40 1.49
N GLY A 26 -3.74 7.47 2.45
CA GLY A 26 -3.09 7.63 3.75
C GLY A 26 -4.03 8.10 4.86
N HIS A 27 -5.30 8.36 4.56
CA HIS A 27 -6.29 8.76 5.56
C HIS A 27 -7.06 7.60 6.18
N ALA A 28 -6.97 6.40 5.62
CA ALA A 28 -7.71 5.25 6.15
C ALA A 28 -7.11 4.71 7.45
N SER A 29 -7.96 4.49 8.45
CA SER A 29 -7.63 3.72 9.66
C SER A 29 -7.67 2.21 9.45
N ARG A 30 -8.09 1.78 8.26
CA ARG A 30 -8.27 0.38 7.88
C ARG A 30 -7.85 0.15 6.43
N LEU A 31 -7.18 -0.96 6.17
CA LEU A 31 -6.80 -1.41 4.83
C LEU A 31 -7.72 -2.53 4.37
N ARG A 32 -8.21 -2.43 3.13
CA ARG A 32 -8.90 -3.53 2.46
C ARG A 32 -7.92 -4.30 1.60
N ILE A 33 -7.76 -5.59 1.89
CA ILE A 33 -6.77 -6.44 1.24
C ILE A 33 -7.39 -7.73 0.73
N THR A 34 -6.84 -8.25 -0.36
CA THR A 34 -7.28 -9.51 -0.97
C THR A 34 -6.26 -10.61 -0.70
N GLY A 35 -6.63 -11.60 0.10
CA GLY A 35 -5.77 -12.73 0.47
C GLY A 35 -5.85 -13.92 -0.49
N LYS A 36 -5.32 -15.07 -0.05
CA LYS A 36 -5.40 -16.34 -0.79
C LYS A 36 -6.87 -16.74 -1.00
N GLY A 37 -7.21 -17.14 -2.22
CA GLY A 37 -8.58 -17.52 -2.60
C GLY A 37 -9.50 -16.33 -2.91
N VAL A 38 -8.94 -15.15 -3.24
CA VAL A 38 -9.70 -13.93 -3.57
C VAL A 38 -10.60 -13.46 -2.41
N LYS A 39 -10.29 -13.88 -1.19
CA LYS A 39 -11.04 -13.47 0.00
C LYS A 39 -10.56 -12.10 0.45
N GLU A 40 -11.49 -11.16 0.56
CA GLU A 40 -11.21 -9.86 1.13
C GLU A 40 -11.17 -9.95 2.66
N ARG A 41 -10.22 -9.25 3.27
CA ARG A 41 -10.19 -9.01 4.71
C ARG A 41 -9.89 -7.55 5.00
N LEU A 42 -10.43 -7.07 6.11
CA LEU A 42 -10.15 -5.74 6.63
C LEU A 42 -9.03 -5.86 7.67
N VAL A 43 -8.03 -4.99 7.58
CA VAL A 43 -6.98 -4.89 8.58
C VAL A 43 -6.94 -3.51 9.17
N LEU A 44 -6.88 -3.41 10.50
CA LEU A 44 -6.80 -2.13 11.20
C LEU A 44 -5.34 -1.66 11.23
N LEU A 45 -5.14 -0.35 11.05
CA LEU A 45 -3.85 0.30 11.26
C LEU A 45 -3.89 1.05 12.59
N ASN A 46 -2.84 0.89 13.39
CA ASN A 46 -2.63 1.75 14.55
C ASN A 46 -2.19 3.16 14.12
N GLU A 47 -2.22 4.11 15.04
CA GLU A 47 -1.89 5.51 14.76
C GLU A 47 -0.46 5.68 14.20
N GLU A 48 0.50 4.89 14.69
CA GLU A 48 1.88 4.94 14.20
C GLU A 48 1.99 4.52 12.73
N ALA A 49 1.28 3.45 12.33
CA ALA A 49 1.26 3.02 10.94
C ALA A 49 0.57 4.04 10.04
N GLN A 50 -0.50 4.69 10.50
CA GLN A 50 -1.19 5.75 9.76
C GLN A 50 -0.24 6.95 9.53
N LYS A 51 0.39 7.44 10.60
CA LYS A 51 1.37 8.55 10.52
C LYS A 51 2.53 8.20 9.59
N ALA A 52 3.06 6.99 9.68
CA ALA A 52 4.15 6.53 8.83
C ALA A 52 3.75 6.43 7.35
N VAL A 53 2.50 6.07 7.05
CA VAL A 53 1.98 6.05 5.67
C VAL A 53 1.82 7.48 5.14
N GLN A 54 1.24 8.39 5.93
CA GLN A 54 1.06 9.80 5.54
C GLN A 54 2.40 10.47 5.25
N ALA A 55 3.35 10.39 6.19
CA ALA A 55 4.68 10.98 6.02
C ALA A 55 5.42 10.43 4.79
N TYR A 56 5.25 9.14 4.49
CA TYR A 56 5.81 8.54 3.29
C TYR A 56 5.17 9.08 2.00
N LEU A 57 3.85 9.23 1.97
CA LEU A 57 3.12 9.74 0.81
C LEU A 57 3.47 11.21 0.55
N GLU A 58 3.53 12.03 1.60
CA GLU A 58 3.95 13.44 1.52
C GLU A 58 5.35 13.58 0.90
N ALA A 59 6.33 12.83 1.42
CA ALA A 59 7.70 12.85 0.89
C ALA A 59 7.76 12.37 -0.58
N ARG A 60 7.03 11.30 -0.90
CA ARG A 60 6.98 10.77 -2.27
C ARG A 60 6.36 11.75 -3.25
N ASP A 61 5.27 12.40 -2.88
CA ASP A 61 4.56 13.34 -3.76
C ASP A 61 5.32 14.65 -3.94
N ALA A 62 6.15 15.05 -2.96
CA ALA A 62 7.09 16.15 -3.11
C ALA A 62 8.16 15.88 -4.19
N GLU A 63 8.61 14.63 -4.34
CA GLU A 63 9.62 14.24 -5.35
C GLU A 63 9.03 13.92 -6.73
N ARG A 64 7.70 13.71 -6.82
CA ARG A 64 7.01 13.35 -8.07
C ARG A 64 5.94 14.39 -8.44
N PRO A 65 6.25 15.35 -9.35
CA PRO A 65 5.26 16.31 -9.80
C PRO A 65 4.14 15.62 -10.59
N GLY A 66 2.90 15.80 -10.13
CA GLY A 66 1.68 15.25 -10.74
C GLY A 66 0.68 14.75 -9.70
N LYS A 67 -0.61 14.67 -10.07
CA LYS A 67 -1.62 14.10 -9.17
C LYS A 67 -1.51 12.58 -9.18
N PRO A 68 -1.26 11.92 -8.04
CA PRO A 68 -1.16 10.47 -7.97
C PRO A 68 -2.48 9.80 -8.35
N GLY A 69 -2.41 8.75 -9.16
CA GLY A 69 -3.56 7.94 -9.53
C GLY A 69 -4.01 7.03 -8.38
N SER A 70 -5.32 6.78 -8.27
CA SER A 70 -5.89 5.89 -7.25
C SER A 70 -5.40 4.44 -7.36
N GLU A 71 -5.11 3.99 -8.59
CA GLU A 71 -4.62 2.64 -8.89
C GLU A 71 -3.09 2.51 -8.77
N GLU A 72 -2.39 3.59 -8.41
CA GLU A 72 -0.96 3.52 -8.21
C GLU A 72 -0.59 2.67 -6.99
N PRO A 73 0.55 1.97 -7.05
CA PRO A 73 1.09 1.26 -5.90
C PRO A 73 1.27 2.22 -4.72
N LEU A 74 0.90 1.77 -3.52
CA LEU A 74 1.09 2.50 -2.29
C LEU A 74 2.58 2.69 -2.03
N PHE A 75 3.36 1.60 -2.04
CA PHE A 75 4.81 1.63 -1.88
C PHE A 75 5.51 1.46 -3.23
N VAL A 76 6.53 2.29 -3.49
CA VAL A 76 7.39 2.20 -4.69
C VAL A 76 8.83 1.87 -4.29
N ARG A 77 9.60 1.30 -5.22
CA ARG A 77 11.05 1.16 -5.05
C ARG A 77 11.69 2.55 -5.11
N HIS A 78 12.80 2.69 -4.38
CA HIS A 78 13.59 3.92 -4.32
C HIS A 78 14.30 4.26 -5.66
N ASP A 79 14.50 3.27 -6.53
CA ASP A 79 15.22 3.43 -7.81
C ASP A 79 14.33 3.96 -8.95
N GLY A 80 13.10 4.39 -8.65
CA GLY A 80 12.16 4.92 -9.64
C GLY A 80 11.60 3.86 -10.60
N ALA A 81 12.05 2.60 -10.52
CA ALA A 81 11.44 1.50 -11.23
C ALA A 81 10.00 1.34 -10.72
N LYS A 82 9.04 1.09 -11.63
CA LYS A 82 7.65 0.84 -11.24
C LYS A 82 7.64 -0.19 -10.11
N ALA A 83 6.95 0.11 -9.00
CA ALA A 83 6.70 -0.90 -7.97
C ALA A 83 6.20 -2.15 -8.71
N VAL A 84 6.84 -3.29 -8.40
CA VAL A 84 6.61 -4.55 -9.11
C VAL A 84 5.11 -4.68 -9.30
N LYS A 85 4.66 -4.74 -10.56
CA LYS A 85 3.26 -4.99 -10.90
C LYS A 85 2.86 -6.18 -10.04
N GLY A 86 2.02 -5.94 -9.02
CA GLY A 86 1.65 -6.96 -8.05
C GLY A 86 1.36 -8.23 -8.82
N ILE A 87 2.03 -9.34 -8.46
CA ILE A 87 2.07 -10.57 -9.24
C ILE A 87 0.62 -10.89 -9.64
N GLY A 88 0.27 -10.50 -10.87
CA GLY A 88 -1.04 -10.75 -11.42
C GLY A 88 -1.06 -12.25 -11.52
N ARG A 89 -1.85 -12.92 -10.67
CA ARG A 89 -2.10 -14.34 -10.83
C ARG A 89 -2.50 -14.51 -12.28
N LYS A 90 -1.71 -15.27 -13.04
CA LYS A 90 -2.18 -15.85 -14.30
C LYS A 90 -3.45 -16.60 -13.94
N THR A 91 -4.58 -16.06 -14.33
CA THR A 91 -5.82 -16.80 -14.45
C THR A 91 -5.50 -17.95 -15.40
N VAL A 92 -5.63 -19.17 -14.90
CA VAL A 92 -5.66 -20.38 -15.75
C VAL A 92 -6.97 -20.40 -16.50
#